data_AF-A0A0Q4UBP8-F1
#
_entry.id   AF-A0A0Q4UBP8-F1
#
_cell.length_a   1.000
_cell.length_b   1.000
_cell.length_c   1.000
_cell.angle_alpha   90.00
_cell.angle_beta   90.00
_cell.angle_gamma   90.00
#
_symmetry.space_group_name_H-M   'P 1'
#
loop_
_entity.id
_entity.type
_entity.pdbx_description
1 polymer ?
#
loop_
_entity_poly.entity_id
_entity_poly.type
_entity_poly.pdbx_seq_one_letter_code
_entity_poly.pdbx_strand_id
1 'polypeptide(L)'
;MTARAAVHGSLWYEDPWYRLAWLALPQAGTVLLANLLFALVAQGEWGRPATGSRQRAAELEILRDRAGGEGDAAALNQLAAGAKAGEIDAATRLATLYDPLVAGRFPRKTVPSDRGRATELYRAGSDAGDPAAMARLADLLLEDFNPGDDRTRGCRLAKAWLDHPATTRDMLRGEERLAEKLARCLVDAESGIPQDPRRAGDLIVDTLRLKYEPSIRAYVRGLGLHKPALIRALQEAMAARTVGRYTGPVDGLVHPETIAALEREAGLRPFLPEPAPERRAETGTGLTAEEFRSLAQAATRDLAALARVQAIADRGNATALATLGYLYSPFLNKGEVFAPDARRSAANFERAAAAGARDAAAQAAGLYDKGAGALEKDPDRAASLILRQLELDPGYQVFLTDPVFGATWSPAFWGALQRALAARGIYTNPVESRRNDAVIAAIRRFAQANGTARSPSRP
;
A
#
# COMPACT_ATOMS: atom_id res chain seq x y z
N MET A 1 -22.26 -64.23 -28.76
CA MET A 1 -23.30 -63.27 -28.30
C MET A 1 -24.00 -63.86 -27.09
N THR A 2 -24.20 -63.08 -26.02
CA THR A 2 -24.90 -63.56 -24.83
C THR A 2 -26.38 -63.82 -25.16
N ALA A 3 -27.02 -64.79 -24.50
CA ALA A 3 -28.43 -65.13 -24.75
C ALA A 3 -29.36 -63.89 -24.66
N ARG A 4 -29.02 -62.92 -23.81
CA ARG A 4 -29.75 -61.65 -23.68
C ARG A 4 -29.62 -60.74 -24.90
N ALA A 5 -28.48 -60.72 -25.59
CA ALA A 5 -28.29 -59.93 -26.81
C ALA A 5 -29.08 -60.51 -27.99
N ALA A 6 -29.20 -61.84 -28.07
CA ALA A 6 -30.00 -62.51 -29.09
C ALA A 6 -31.51 -62.24 -28.88
N VAL A 7 -32.00 -62.33 -27.64
CA VAL A 7 -33.40 -62.02 -27.29
C VAL A 7 -33.73 -60.54 -27.51
N HIS A 8 -32.81 -59.62 -27.20
CA HIS A 8 -33.01 -58.20 -27.51
C HIS A 8 -33.08 -57.96 -29.01
N GLY A 9 -32.21 -58.62 -29.80
CA GLY A 9 -32.23 -58.53 -31.27
C GLY A 9 -33.54 -59.03 -31.87
N SER A 10 -34.05 -60.19 -31.44
CA SER A 10 -35.32 -60.72 -31.96
C SER A 10 -36.49 -59.80 -31.63
N LEU A 11 -36.59 -59.34 -30.37
CA LEU A 11 -37.64 -58.40 -29.96
C LEU A 11 -37.52 -57.05 -30.69
N TRP A 12 -36.30 -56.58 -30.99
CA TRP A 12 -36.10 -55.35 -31.75
C TRP A 12 -36.57 -55.45 -33.20
N TYR A 13 -36.37 -56.56 -33.90
CA TYR A 13 -36.78 -56.63 -35.31
C TYR A 13 -38.23 -57.09 -35.50
N GLU A 14 -38.71 -57.97 -34.61
CA GLU A 14 -39.98 -58.68 -34.80
C GLU A 14 -41.15 -58.04 -34.03
N ASP A 15 -40.90 -57.35 -32.91
CA ASP A 15 -41.96 -56.73 -32.10
C ASP A 15 -42.00 -55.20 -32.32
N PRO A 16 -43.02 -54.67 -33.02
CA PRO A 16 -43.16 -53.24 -33.24
C PRO A 16 -43.43 -52.45 -31.94
N TRP A 17 -44.07 -53.06 -30.93
CA TRP A 17 -44.34 -52.41 -29.65
C TRP A 17 -43.09 -52.34 -28.77
N TYR A 18 -42.24 -53.37 -28.80
CA TYR A 18 -40.96 -53.36 -28.11
C TYR A 18 -40.03 -52.26 -28.65
N ARG A 19 -39.95 -52.10 -29.98
CA ARG A 19 -39.23 -51.00 -30.62
C ARG A 19 -39.79 -49.64 -30.24
N LEU A 20 -41.11 -49.48 -30.32
CA LEU A 20 -41.76 -48.22 -29.99
C LEU A 20 -41.51 -47.85 -28.53
N ALA A 21 -41.60 -48.82 -27.61
CA ALA A 21 -41.30 -48.61 -26.20
C ALA A 21 -39.85 -48.16 -25.99
N TRP A 22 -38.87 -48.79 -26.65
CA TRP A 22 -37.46 -48.39 -26.53
C TRP A 22 -37.14 -47.01 -27.14
N LEU A 23 -37.84 -46.60 -28.20
CA LEU A 23 -37.64 -45.29 -28.82
C LEU A 23 -38.41 -44.18 -28.09
N ALA A 24 -39.64 -44.46 -27.65
CA ALA A 24 -40.54 -43.45 -27.09
C ALA A 24 -40.42 -43.29 -25.57
N LEU A 25 -40.15 -44.35 -24.80
CA LEU A 25 -40.09 -44.24 -23.33
C LEU A 25 -38.92 -43.37 -22.83
N PRO A 26 -37.70 -43.41 -23.40
CA PRO A 26 -36.64 -42.50 -22.98
C PRO A 26 -36.98 -41.03 -23.27
N GLN A 27 -37.65 -40.76 -24.39
CA GLN A 27 -38.12 -39.42 -24.77
C GLN A 27 -39.28 -38.95 -23.88
N ALA A 28 -40.25 -39.82 -23.60
CA ALA A 28 -41.34 -39.53 -22.67
C ALA A 28 -40.81 -39.30 -21.25
N GLY A 29 -39.83 -40.09 -20.81
CA GLY A 29 -39.17 -39.92 -19.52
C GLY A 29 -38.41 -38.59 -19.41
N THR A 30 -37.69 -38.18 -20.47
CA THR A 30 -37.02 -36.86 -20.50
C THR A 30 -38.02 -35.71 -20.56
N VAL A 31 -39.11 -35.82 -21.30
CA VAL A 31 -40.19 -34.81 -21.31
C VAL A 31 -40.89 -34.72 -19.96
N LEU A 32 -41.16 -35.85 -19.30
CA LEU A 32 -41.75 -35.86 -17.95
C LEU A 32 -40.78 -35.30 -16.92
N LEU A 33 -39.49 -35.63 -16.99
CA LEU A 33 -38.47 -35.07 -16.11
C LEU A 33 -38.29 -33.57 -16.35
N ALA A 34 -38.26 -33.13 -17.62
CA ALA A 34 -38.22 -31.71 -17.97
C ALA A 34 -39.46 -30.98 -17.46
N ASN A 35 -40.66 -31.54 -17.64
CA ASN A 35 -41.90 -30.95 -17.12
C ASN A 35 -41.96 -30.96 -15.59
N LEU A 36 -41.43 -31.98 -14.93
CA LEU A 36 -41.33 -32.02 -13.47
C LEU A 36 -40.33 -30.98 -12.97
N LEU A 37 -39.18 -30.83 -13.64
CA LEU A 37 -38.22 -29.76 -13.37
C LEU A 37 -38.86 -28.40 -13.62
N PHE A 38 -39.58 -28.19 -14.73
CA PHE A 38 -40.31 -26.95 -14.98
C PHE A 38 -41.41 -26.70 -13.97
N ALA A 39 -42.13 -27.71 -13.49
CA ALA A 39 -43.17 -27.57 -12.48
C ALA A 39 -42.58 -27.26 -11.09
N LEU A 40 -41.46 -27.88 -10.73
CA LEU A 40 -40.71 -27.57 -9.51
C LEU A 40 -40.05 -26.18 -9.58
N VAL A 41 -39.61 -25.77 -10.77
CA VAL A 41 -39.03 -24.43 -11.04
C VAL A 41 -40.11 -23.35 -11.13
N ALA A 42 -41.31 -23.66 -11.62
CA ALA A 42 -42.43 -22.73 -11.73
C ALA A 42 -43.07 -22.37 -10.37
N GLN A 43 -42.77 -23.11 -9.31
CA GLN A 43 -43.13 -22.72 -7.94
C GLN A 43 -42.13 -21.74 -7.31
N GLY A 44 -41.00 -21.45 -7.97
CA GLY A 44 -40.09 -20.36 -7.61
C GLY A 44 -40.37 -19.10 -8.43
N GLU A 45 -40.24 -17.91 -7.83
CA GLU A 45 -40.30 -16.63 -8.54
C GLU A 45 -39.10 -16.50 -9.52
N TRP A 46 -39.21 -17.12 -10.70
CA TRP A 46 -38.23 -16.98 -11.76
C TRP A 46 -38.40 -15.62 -12.45
N GLY A 47 -37.31 -14.87 -12.64
CA GLY A 47 -37.30 -13.68 -13.49
C GLY A 47 -37.48 -12.32 -12.79
N ARG A 48 -37.45 -12.23 -11.45
CA ARG A 48 -37.11 -10.94 -10.83
C ARG A 48 -35.60 -10.70 -11.06
N PRO A 49 -35.20 -9.69 -11.83
CA PRO A 49 -33.79 -9.35 -11.93
C PRO A 49 -33.26 -9.08 -10.53
N ALA A 50 -32.04 -9.55 -10.24
CA ALA A 50 -31.40 -9.36 -8.94
C ALA A 50 -31.30 -7.87 -8.56
N THR A 51 -31.34 -6.98 -9.55
CA THR A 51 -31.43 -5.53 -9.40
C THR A 51 -32.71 -4.99 -10.05
N GLY A 52 -33.26 -3.91 -9.50
CA GLY A 52 -34.42 -3.23 -10.03
C GLY A 52 -34.14 -2.52 -11.36
N SER A 53 -35.18 -1.92 -11.95
CA SER A 53 -35.00 -1.05 -13.12
C SER A 53 -34.06 0.12 -12.78
N ARG A 54 -33.37 0.69 -13.79
CA ARG A 54 -32.52 1.88 -13.57
C ARG A 54 -33.27 3.03 -12.89
N GLN A 55 -34.55 3.18 -13.19
CA GLN A 55 -35.42 4.16 -12.54
C GLN A 55 -35.59 3.85 -11.05
N ARG A 56 -35.88 2.59 -10.70
CA ARG A 56 -36.00 2.17 -9.30
C ARG A 56 -34.69 2.35 -8.54
N ALA A 57 -33.56 2.04 -9.17
CA ALA A 57 -32.24 2.27 -8.57
C ALA A 57 -32.00 3.76 -8.25
N ALA A 58 -32.37 4.66 -9.16
CA ALA A 58 -32.29 6.11 -8.96
C ALA A 58 -33.24 6.61 -7.86
N GLU A 59 -34.47 6.08 -7.79
CA GLU A 59 -35.41 6.37 -6.70
C GLU A 59 -34.83 5.97 -5.34
N LEU A 60 -34.23 4.79 -5.24
CA LEU A 60 -33.60 4.30 -4.00
C LEU A 60 -32.38 5.14 -3.59
N GLU A 61 -31.63 5.68 -4.56
CA GLU A 61 -30.55 6.65 -4.29
C GLU A 61 -31.09 7.95 -3.70
N ILE A 62 -32.18 8.49 -4.24
CA ILE A 62 -32.85 9.67 -3.68
C ILE A 62 -33.32 9.38 -2.25
N LEU A 63 -33.89 8.21 -1.99
CA LEU A 63 -34.30 7.83 -0.63
C LEU A 63 -33.11 7.74 0.32
N ARG A 64 -31.97 7.20 -0.11
CA ARG A 64 -30.73 7.16 0.68
C ARG A 64 -30.25 8.57 1.00
N ASP A 65 -30.21 9.44 0.00
CA ASP A 65 -29.69 10.80 0.15
C ASP A 65 -30.60 11.66 1.03
N ARG A 66 -31.92 11.48 0.96
CA ARG A 66 -32.85 12.09 1.93
C ARG A 66 -32.67 11.53 3.34
N ALA A 67 -32.56 10.20 3.47
CA ALA A 67 -32.35 9.57 4.75
C ALA A 67 -31.06 10.07 5.43
N GLY A 68 -29.90 10.02 4.75
CA GLY A 68 -28.63 10.44 5.35
C GLY A 68 -28.32 11.95 5.25
N GLY A 69 -28.78 12.63 4.21
CA GLY A 69 -28.52 14.04 3.95
C GLY A 69 -29.42 14.97 4.74
N GLU A 70 -30.71 14.63 4.82
CA GLU A 70 -31.74 15.49 5.41
C GLU A 70 -32.18 15.01 6.80
N GLY A 71 -31.91 13.75 7.13
CA GLY A 71 -32.39 13.11 8.36
C GLY A 71 -33.78 12.48 8.22
N ASP A 72 -34.22 12.18 6.99
CA ASP A 72 -35.58 11.72 6.71
C ASP A 72 -35.81 10.26 7.17
N ALA A 73 -36.50 10.12 8.30
CA ALA A 73 -36.85 8.82 8.87
C ALA A 73 -37.87 8.03 8.01
N ALA A 74 -38.73 8.70 7.24
CA ALA A 74 -39.67 8.02 6.36
C ALA A 74 -38.93 7.39 5.17
N ALA A 75 -37.97 8.10 4.59
CA ALA A 75 -37.11 7.57 3.53
C ALA A 75 -36.28 6.36 4.02
N LEU A 76 -35.73 6.44 5.24
CA LEU A 76 -35.05 5.30 5.87
C LEU A 76 -35.97 4.08 6.01
N ASN A 77 -37.20 4.29 6.51
CA ASN A 77 -38.17 3.20 6.69
C ASN A 77 -38.58 2.56 5.36
N GLN A 78 -38.67 3.34 4.27
CA GLN A 78 -38.93 2.80 2.94
C GLN A 78 -37.77 1.93 2.43
N LEU A 79 -36.52 2.37 2.62
CA LEU A 79 -35.34 1.55 2.31
C LEU A 79 -35.32 0.25 3.12
N ALA A 80 -35.62 0.33 4.42
CA ALA A 80 -35.70 -0.84 5.30
C ALA A 80 -36.81 -1.82 4.89
N ALA A 81 -37.97 -1.30 4.47
CA ALA A 81 -39.07 -2.13 3.97
C ALA A 81 -38.69 -2.86 2.68
N GLY A 82 -38.07 -2.16 1.71
CA GLY A 82 -37.57 -2.77 0.47
C GLY A 82 -36.51 -3.84 0.75
N ALA A 83 -35.54 -3.54 1.62
CA ALA A 83 -34.52 -4.51 2.03
C ALA A 83 -35.14 -5.76 2.69
N LYS A 84 -36.14 -5.58 3.58
CA LYS A 84 -36.88 -6.69 4.20
C LYS A 84 -37.68 -7.51 3.19
N ALA A 85 -38.16 -6.87 2.12
CA ALA A 85 -38.85 -7.53 1.02
C ALA A 85 -37.89 -8.24 0.04
N GLY A 86 -36.57 -8.19 0.27
CA GLY A 86 -35.57 -8.84 -0.58
C GLY A 86 -35.08 -7.98 -1.76
N GLU A 87 -35.42 -6.68 -1.81
CA GLU A 87 -34.86 -5.78 -2.82
C GLU A 87 -33.36 -5.54 -2.54
N ILE A 88 -32.48 -6.20 -3.31
CA ILE A 88 -31.02 -6.08 -3.19
C ILE A 88 -30.54 -4.63 -3.31
N ASP A 89 -31.10 -3.87 -4.26
CA ASP A 89 -30.74 -2.46 -4.42
C ASP A 89 -31.10 -1.65 -3.17
N ALA A 90 -32.28 -1.88 -2.58
CA ALA A 90 -32.71 -1.19 -1.37
C ALA A 90 -31.82 -1.58 -0.18
N ALA A 91 -31.50 -2.87 -0.04
CA ALA A 91 -30.56 -3.37 0.97
C ALA A 91 -29.17 -2.74 0.81
N THR A 92 -28.66 -2.62 -0.41
CA THR A 92 -27.36 -2.00 -0.71
C THR A 92 -27.35 -0.51 -0.38
N ARG A 93 -28.40 0.24 -0.75
CA ARG A 93 -28.51 1.67 -0.37
C ARG A 93 -28.64 1.83 1.14
N LEU A 94 -29.45 1.00 1.80
CA LEU A 94 -29.60 1.01 3.26
C LEU A 94 -28.27 0.72 3.95
N ALA A 95 -27.51 -0.26 3.47
CA ALA A 95 -26.21 -0.64 4.01
C ALA A 95 -25.24 0.55 4.03
N THR A 96 -25.23 1.39 3.00
CA THR A 96 -24.33 2.57 2.96
C THR A 96 -24.58 3.59 4.08
N LEU A 97 -25.79 3.62 4.66
CA LEU A 97 -26.11 4.48 5.81
C LEU A 97 -25.52 3.93 7.11
N TYR A 98 -25.35 2.61 7.21
CA TYR A 98 -24.70 1.94 8.34
C TYR A 98 -23.19 1.80 8.14
N ASP A 99 -22.71 1.75 6.91
CA ASP A 99 -21.31 1.49 6.54
C ASP A 99 -20.37 2.56 7.12
N PRO A 100 -19.44 2.22 8.03
CA PRO A 100 -18.54 3.20 8.65
C PRO A 100 -17.62 3.90 7.63
N LEU A 101 -17.37 3.30 6.47
CA LEU A 101 -16.49 3.85 5.46
C LEU A 101 -17.18 4.85 4.53
N VAL A 102 -18.52 4.83 4.47
CA VAL A 102 -19.32 5.65 3.55
C VAL A 102 -20.26 6.59 4.29
N ALA A 103 -20.77 6.18 5.47
CA ALA A 103 -21.75 6.92 6.24
C ALA A 103 -21.29 8.34 6.65
N GLY A 104 -19.97 8.59 6.70
CA GLY A 104 -19.40 9.91 6.94
C GLY A 104 -19.72 10.95 5.85
N ARG A 105 -20.14 10.54 4.66
CA ARG A 105 -20.57 11.44 3.57
C ARG A 105 -21.94 12.08 3.83
N PHE A 106 -22.71 11.51 4.76
CA PHE A 106 -24.06 11.94 5.08
C PHE A 106 -24.05 12.85 6.32
N PRO A 107 -24.34 14.16 6.18
CA PRO A 107 -24.21 15.11 7.28
C PRO A 107 -25.23 14.91 8.40
N ARG A 108 -26.37 14.28 8.12
CA ARG A 108 -27.47 14.06 9.09
C ARG A 108 -27.77 12.57 9.23
N LYS A 109 -26.89 11.88 9.96
CA LYS A 109 -27.04 10.45 10.23
C LYS A 109 -28.38 10.14 10.90
N THR A 110 -29.22 9.34 10.24
CA THR A 110 -30.44 8.78 10.82
C THR A 110 -30.18 7.54 11.67
N VAL A 111 -29.05 6.88 11.42
CA VAL A 111 -28.63 5.66 12.12
C VAL A 111 -27.16 5.77 12.54
N PRO A 112 -26.78 5.16 13.67
CA PRO A 112 -25.37 5.02 14.00
C PRO A 112 -24.69 4.11 12.97
N SER A 113 -23.40 4.35 12.73
CA SER A 113 -22.60 3.46 11.90
C SER A 113 -22.51 2.09 12.57
N ASP A 114 -22.84 1.04 11.82
CA ASP A 114 -22.86 -0.35 12.27
C ASP A 114 -22.29 -1.24 11.15
N ARG A 115 -21.04 -1.67 11.34
CA ARG A 115 -20.32 -2.55 10.42
C ARG A 115 -21.04 -3.89 10.24
N GLY A 116 -21.54 -4.48 11.32
CA GLY A 116 -22.18 -5.80 11.28
C GLY A 116 -23.45 -5.74 10.44
N ARG A 117 -24.26 -4.70 10.66
CA ARG A 117 -25.48 -4.47 9.89
C ARG A 117 -25.20 -4.16 8.43
N ALA A 118 -24.20 -3.32 8.13
CA ALA A 118 -23.79 -3.05 6.75
C ALA A 118 -23.33 -4.34 6.04
N THR A 119 -22.52 -5.17 6.71
CA THR A 119 -22.03 -6.44 6.19
C THR A 119 -23.17 -7.42 5.87
N GLU A 120 -24.16 -7.51 6.76
CA GLU A 120 -25.34 -8.35 6.55
C GLU A 120 -26.15 -7.90 5.33
N LEU A 121 -26.40 -6.60 5.22
CA LEU A 121 -27.20 -6.02 4.14
C LEU A 121 -26.50 -6.11 2.77
N TYR A 122 -25.19 -5.90 2.69
CA TYR A 122 -24.45 -6.07 1.43
C TYR A 122 -24.34 -7.54 1.00
N ARG A 123 -24.43 -8.50 1.93
CA ARG A 123 -24.20 -9.93 1.64
C ARG A 123 -25.16 -10.46 0.58
N ALA A 124 -26.45 -10.15 0.69
CA ALA A 124 -27.44 -10.64 -0.27
C ALA A 124 -27.15 -10.17 -1.71
N GLY A 125 -26.78 -8.90 -1.89
CA GLY A 125 -26.41 -8.37 -3.20
C GLY A 125 -25.09 -8.94 -3.71
N SER A 126 -24.10 -9.06 -2.82
CA SER A 126 -22.81 -9.65 -3.15
C SER A 126 -22.93 -11.11 -3.60
N ASP A 127 -23.73 -11.92 -2.91
CA ASP A 127 -23.95 -13.33 -3.23
C ASP A 127 -24.74 -13.50 -4.54
N ALA A 128 -25.56 -12.49 -4.90
CA ALA A 128 -26.24 -12.40 -6.18
C ALA A 128 -25.38 -11.83 -7.32
N GLY A 129 -24.14 -11.43 -7.04
CA GLY A 129 -23.21 -10.88 -8.04
C GLY A 129 -23.43 -9.40 -8.39
N ASP A 130 -24.13 -8.63 -7.55
CA ASP A 130 -24.28 -7.19 -7.75
C ASP A 130 -22.93 -6.47 -7.56
N PRO A 131 -22.37 -5.80 -8.59
CA PRO A 131 -21.04 -5.21 -8.52
C PRO A 131 -20.89 -4.16 -7.42
N ALA A 132 -21.93 -3.38 -7.12
CA ALA A 132 -21.88 -2.34 -6.11
C ALA A 132 -21.81 -2.96 -4.69
N ALA A 133 -22.64 -3.95 -4.41
CA ALA A 133 -22.63 -4.69 -3.16
C ALA A 133 -21.31 -5.47 -2.98
N MET A 134 -20.82 -6.12 -4.05
CA MET A 134 -19.52 -6.82 -4.03
C MET A 134 -18.38 -5.86 -3.68
N ALA A 135 -18.31 -4.71 -4.36
CA ALA A 135 -17.27 -3.71 -4.11
C ALA A 135 -17.30 -3.19 -2.67
N ARG A 136 -18.49 -2.78 -2.19
CA ARG A 136 -18.65 -2.22 -0.83
C ARG A 136 -18.34 -3.24 0.26
N LEU A 137 -18.85 -4.46 0.10
CA LEU A 137 -18.55 -5.53 1.06
C LEU A 137 -17.07 -5.89 1.05
N ALA A 138 -16.45 -5.99 -0.12
CA ALA A 138 -15.02 -6.28 -0.22
C ALA A 138 -14.18 -5.18 0.45
N ASP A 139 -14.50 -3.92 0.20
CA ASP A 139 -13.80 -2.77 0.78
C ASP A 139 -13.91 -2.77 2.32
N LEU A 140 -15.11 -3.07 2.85
CA LEU A 140 -15.36 -3.19 4.28
C LEU A 140 -14.58 -4.37 4.91
N LEU A 141 -14.53 -5.52 4.25
CA LEU A 141 -13.80 -6.70 4.71
C LEU A 141 -12.26 -6.54 4.65
N LEU A 142 -11.77 -5.69 3.76
CA LEU A 142 -10.33 -5.43 3.57
C LEU A 142 -9.79 -4.28 4.42
N GLU A 143 -10.52 -3.82 5.43
CA GLU A 143 -9.97 -2.93 6.44
C GLU A 143 -8.96 -3.66 7.35
N ASP A 144 -7.86 -2.99 7.68
CA ASP A 144 -6.70 -3.59 8.35
C ASP A 144 -6.99 -4.11 9.77
N PHE A 145 -8.04 -3.60 10.43
CA PHE A 145 -8.45 -4.01 11.77
C PHE A 145 -9.29 -5.31 11.79
N ASN A 146 -9.59 -5.89 10.62
CA ASN A 146 -10.43 -7.08 10.54
C ASN A 146 -9.65 -8.38 10.78
N PRO A 147 -10.34 -9.45 11.24
CA PRO A 147 -9.74 -10.78 11.33
C PRO A 147 -9.17 -11.28 9.99
N GLY A 148 -8.20 -12.20 10.03
CA GLY A 148 -7.58 -12.76 8.82
C GLY A 148 -8.56 -13.46 7.86
N ASP A 149 -9.60 -14.09 8.40
CA ASP A 149 -10.66 -14.72 7.59
C ASP A 149 -11.46 -13.69 6.77
N ASP A 150 -11.76 -12.53 7.36
CA ASP A 150 -12.42 -11.41 6.68
C ASP A 150 -11.55 -10.91 5.52
N ARG A 151 -10.25 -10.77 5.75
CA ARG A 151 -9.30 -10.36 4.70
C ARG A 151 -9.30 -11.32 3.52
N THR A 152 -9.25 -12.63 3.78
CA THR A 152 -9.25 -13.65 2.72
C THR A 152 -10.55 -13.62 1.92
N ARG A 153 -11.69 -13.49 2.59
CA ARG A 153 -12.99 -13.34 1.95
C ARG A 153 -13.07 -12.05 1.13
N GLY A 154 -12.57 -10.95 1.69
CA GLY A 154 -12.48 -9.65 1.03
C GLY A 154 -11.64 -9.69 -0.25
N CYS A 155 -10.46 -10.33 -0.22
CA CYS A 155 -9.61 -10.49 -1.40
C CYS A 155 -10.31 -11.29 -2.52
N ARG A 156 -10.97 -12.40 -2.16
CA ARG A 156 -11.76 -13.21 -3.11
C ARG A 156 -12.89 -12.40 -3.72
N LEU A 157 -13.61 -11.64 -2.91
CA LEU A 157 -14.74 -10.83 -3.37
C LEU A 157 -14.30 -9.65 -4.24
N ALA A 158 -13.24 -8.95 -3.86
CA ALA A 158 -12.65 -7.87 -4.65
C ALA A 158 -12.18 -8.38 -6.02
N LYS A 159 -11.57 -9.57 -6.07
CA LYS A 159 -11.19 -10.22 -7.34
C LYS A 159 -12.43 -10.55 -8.18
N ALA A 160 -13.45 -11.15 -7.59
CA ALA A 160 -14.70 -11.46 -8.29
C ALA A 160 -15.38 -10.19 -8.83
N TRP A 161 -15.34 -9.08 -8.08
CA TRP A 161 -15.83 -7.78 -8.55
C TRP A 161 -15.03 -7.30 -9.78
N LEU A 162 -13.70 -7.35 -9.74
CA LEU A 162 -12.86 -6.92 -10.86
C LEU A 162 -13.07 -7.77 -12.12
N ASP A 163 -13.30 -9.07 -11.95
CA ASP A 163 -13.53 -10.03 -13.05
C ASP A 163 -14.97 -10.01 -13.58
N HIS A 164 -15.89 -9.31 -12.90
CA HIS A 164 -17.30 -9.31 -13.27
C HIS A 164 -17.53 -8.59 -14.62
N PRO A 165 -18.32 -9.14 -15.56
CA PRO A 165 -18.51 -8.55 -16.90
C PRO A 165 -19.10 -7.14 -16.91
N ALA A 166 -19.88 -6.78 -15.90
CA ALA A 166 -20.45 -5.44 -15.75
C ALA A 166 -19.47 -4.42 -15.15
N THR A 167 -18.32 -4.87 -14.62
CA THR A 167 -17.29 -4.00 -14.07
C THR A 167 -16.49 -3.38 -15.21
N THR A 168 -16.74 -2.11 -15.47
CA THR A 168 -16.05 -1.36 -16.53
C THR A 168 -14.79 -0.68 -15.99
N ARG A 169 -13.88 -0.28 -16.88
CA ARG A 169 -12.71 0.54 -16.50
C ARG A 169 -13.11 1.85 -15.81
N ASP A 170 -14.26 2.42 -16.18
CA ASP A 170 -14.77 3.65 -15.57
C ASP A 170 -15.23 3.42 -14.12
N MET A 171 -15.61 2.20 -13.75
CA MET A 171 -15.97 1.85 -12.37
C MET A 171 -14.78 1.82 -11.41
N LEU A 172 -13.53 1.90 -11.90
CA LEU A 172 -12.39 2.20 -11.02
C LEU A 172 -12.50 3.60 -10.41
N ARG A 173 -13.15 4.55 -11.12
CA ARG A 173 -13.41 5.89 -10.60
C ARG A 173 -14.45 5.81 -9.48
N GLY A 174 -14.06 6.21 -8.27
CA GLY A 174 -14.85 6.07 -7.06
C GLY A 174 -14.61 4.77 -6.28
N GLU A 175 -13.86 3.81 -6.84
CA GLU A 175 -13.45 2.57 -6.19
C GLU A 175 -11.91 2.43 -6.13
N GLU A 176 -11.18 3.56 -6.20
CA GLU A 176 -9.71 3.59 -6.22
C GLU A 176 -9.13 2.89 -4.98
N ARG A 177 -9.74 3.12 -3.81
CA ARG A 177 -9.34 2.48 -2.55
C ARG A 177 -9.44 0.95 -2.62
N LEU A 178 -10.53 0.43 -3.20
CA LEU A 178 -10.72 -1.01 -3.35
C LEU A 178 -9.71 -1.59 -4.34
N ALA A 179 -9.46 -0.92 -5.46
CA ALA A 179 -8.45 -1.32 -6.43
C ALA A 179 -7.06 -1.44 -5.80
N GLU A 180 -6.67 -0.49 -4.96
CA GLU A 180 -5.39 -0.52 -4.22
C GLU A 180 -5.31 -1.65 -3.19
N LYS A 181 -6.41 -1.91 -2.47
CA LYS A 181 -6.50 -3.06 -1.55
C LYS A 181 -6.38 -4.38 -2.30
N LEU A 182 -7.06 -4.52 -3.44
CA LEU A 182 -6.96 -5.69 -4.30
C LEU A 182 -5.54 -5.87 -4.86
N ALA A 183 -4.87 -4.80 -5.27
CA ALA A 183 -3.47 -4.88 -5.70
C ALA A 183 -2.56 -5.48 -4.61
N ARG A 184 -2.79 -5.14 -3.33
CA ARG A 184 -2.09 -5.78 -2.21
C ARG A 184 -2.43 -7.26 -2.07
N CYS A 185 -3.70 -7.65 -2.23
CA CYS A 185 -4.08 -9.06 -2.26
C CYS A 185 -3.34 -9.84 -3.35
N LEU A 186 -3.24 -9.28 -4.56
CA LEU A 186 -2.64 -9.94 -5.73
C LEU A 186 -1.12 -10.16 -5.62
N VAL A 187 -0.44 -9.56 -4.64
CA VAL A 187 0.98 -9.82 -4.38
C VAL A 187 1.22 -10.53 -3.05
N ASP A 188 0.18 -10.76 -2.25
CA ASP A 188 0.29 -11.42 -0.96
C ASP A 188 -0.08 -12.90 -1.06
N ALA A 189 0.86 -13.78 -0.72
CA ALA A 189 0.66 -15.23 -0.77
C ALA A 189 -0.42 -15.71 0.21
N GLU A 190 -0.67 -14.95 1.27
CA GLU A 190 -1.68 -15.26 2.31
C GLU A 190 -3.06 -14.69 1.98
N SER A 191 -3.23 -14.03 0.83
CA SER A 191 -4.51 -13.42 0.44
C SER A 191 -5.63 -14.42 0.14
N GLY A 192 -5.28 -15.69 -0.09
CA GLY A 192 -6.19 -16.75 -0.52
C GLY A 192 -6.72 -16.59 -1.95
N ILE A 193 -6.07 -15.76 -2.77
CA ILE A 193 -6.25 -15.71 -4.23
C ILE A 193 -4.92 -15.97 -4.93
N PRO A 194 -4.91 -16.45 -6.19
CA PRO A 194 -3.69 -16.55 -6.97
C PRO A 194 -3.00 -15.19 -7.10
N GLN A 195 -1.68 -15.16 -6.90
CA GLN A 195 -0.90 -13.94 -7.09
C GLN A 195 -0.88 -13.55 -8.57
N ASP A 196 -1.05 -12.25 -8.84
CA ASP A 196 -0.92 -11.63 -10.16
C ASP A 196 -0.22 -10.27 -10.02
N PRO A 197 1.12 -10.26 -9.91
CA PRO A 197 1.90 -9.04 -9.73
C PRO A 197 1.68 -8.03 -10.86
N ARG A 198 1.55 -8.50 -12.11
CA ARG A 198 1.32 -7.63 -13.25
C ARG A 198 0.01 -6.86 -13.09
N ARG A 199 -1.08 -7.57 -12.76
CA ARG A 199 -2.38 -6.95 -12.55
C ARG A 199 -2.38 -6.02 -11.33
N ALA A 200 -1.65 -6.37 -10.27
CA ALA A 200 -1.47 -5.50 -9.11
C ALA A 200 -0.83 -4.17 -9.50
N GLY A 201 0.29 -4.20 -10.23
CA GLY A 201 0.96 -3.00 -10.72
C GLY A 201 0.07 -2.18 -11.66
N ASP A 202 -0.68 -2.84 -12.54
CA ASP A 202 -1.60 -2.17 -13.45
C ASP A 202 -2.69 -1.38 -12.72
N LEU A 203 -3.30 -1.97 -11.68
CA LEU A 203 -4.33 -1.31 -10.88
C LEU A 203 -3.83 -0.03 -10.24
N ILE A 204 -2.64 -0.06 -9.63
CA ILE A 204 -2.08 1.13 -8.96
C ILE A 204 -1.69 2.22 -9.96
N VAL A 205 -1.10 1.87 -11.10
CA VAL A 205 -0.78 2.86 -12.15
C VAL A 205 -2.07 3.52 -12.66
N ASP A 206 -3.15 2.75 -12.81
CA ASP A 206 -4.44 3.29 -13.24
C ASP A 206 -5.06 4.20 -12.17
N THR A 207 -4.95 3.90 -10.87
CA THR A 207 -5.42 4.80 -9.81
C THR A 207 -4.60 6.09 -9.71
N LEU A 208 -3.28 6.03 -9.94
CA LEU A 208 -2.43 7.23 -10.00
C LEU A 208 -2.83 8.17 -11.14
N ARG A 209 -3.19 7.63 -12.31
CA ARG A 209 -3.66 8.41 -13.47
C ARG A 209 -4.99 9.11 -13.23
N LEU A 210 -5.81 8.58 -12.32
CA LEU A 210 -7.03 9.26 -11.85
C LEU A 210 -6.72 10.46 -10.94
N LYS A 211 -5.44 10.70 -10.61
CA LYS A 211 -4.97 11.80 -9.75
C LYS A 211 -5.63 11.76 -8.37
N TYR A 212 -5.92 10.56 -7.89
CA TYR A 212 -6.46 10.37 -6.55
C TYR A 212 -5.35 10.67 -5.53
N GLU A 213 -5.48 11.77 -4.79
CA GLU A 213 -4.43 12.25 -3.87
C GLU A 213 -4.01 11.20 -2.82
N PRO A 214 -4.92 10.36 -2.27
CA PRO A 214 -4.50 9.25 -1.42
C PRO A 214 -3.57 8.25 -2.13
N SER A 215 -3.80 7.91 -3.41
CA SER A 215 -2.88 7.07 -4.20
C SER A 215 -1.52 7.74 -4.31
N ILE A 216 -1.48 9.04 -4.61
CA ILE A 216 -0.23 9.79 -4.73
C ILE A 216 0.55 9.75 -3.42
N ARG A 217 -0.12 9.98 -2.29
CA ARG A 217 0.51 9.86 -0.97
C ARG A 217 1.00 8.45 -0.69
N ALA A 218 0.23 7.43 -1.03
CA ALA A 218 0.57 6.04 -0.74
C ALA A 218 1.72 5.53 -1.61
N TYR A 219 1.69 5.80 -2.92
CA TYR A 219 2.55 5.12 -3.89
C TYR A 219 3.66 5.99 -4.48
N VAL A 220 3.53 7.32 -4.44
CA VAL A 220 4.63 8.24 -4.80
C VAL A 220 5.33 8.68 -3.51
N ARG A 221 4.52 9.26 -2.63
CA ARG A 221 4.79 9.68 -1.26
C ARG A 221 5.58 8.61 -0.52
N GLY A 222 4.85 7.53 -0.27
CA GLY A 222 5.17 6.43 0.63
C GLY A 222 5.49 5.13 -0.06
N LEU A 223 6.16 5.17 -1.23
CA LEU A 223 6.50 3.95 -1.96
C LEU A 223 7.21 2.91 -1.09
N GLY A 224 8.17 3.35 -0.27
CA GLY A 224 8.88 2.49 0.69
C GLY A 224 8.04 1.93 1.84
N LEU A 225 6.74 2.26 1.96
CA LEU A 225 5.83 1.64 2.94
C LEU A 225 5.21 0.34 2.42
N HIS A 226 5.40 0.01 1.14
CA HIS A 226 4.85 -1.19 0.53
C HIS A 226 5.85 -2.34 0.55
N LYS A 227 5.33 -3.57 0.57
CA LYS A 227 6.14 -4.79 0.44
C LYS A 227 6.94 -4.76 -0.88
N PRO A 228 8.18 -5.28 -0.91
CA PRO A 228 8.99 -5.35 -2.13
C PRO A 228 8.29 -6.01 -3.31
N ALA A 229 7.44 -7.02 -3.06
CA ALA A 229 6.64 -7.67 -4.10
C ALA A 229 5.69 -6.71 -4.83
N LEU A 230 5.08 -5.74 -4.11
CA LEU A 230 4.22 -4.74 -4.71
C LEU A 230 5.01 -3.70 -5.51
N ILE A 231 6.17 -3.29 -4.99
CA ILE A 231 7.06 -2.36 -5.70
C ILE A 231 7.56 -3.01 -6.98
N ARG A 232 7.96 -4.28 -6.94
CA ARG A 232 8.36 -5.03 -8.12
C ARG A 232 7.22 -5.12 -9.14
N ALA A 233 6.01 -5.42 -8.70
CA ALA A 233 4.80 -5.39 -9.54
C ALA A 233 4.60 -4.03 -10.25
N LEU A 234 4.79 -2.92 -9.53
CA LEU A 234 4.72 -1.57 -10.10
C LEU A 234 5.81 -1.34 -11.16
N GLN A 235 7.05 -1.73 -10.88
CA GLN A 235 8.17 -1.60 -11.80
C GLN A 235 7.92 -2.43 -13.09
N GLU A 236 7.43 -3.67 -12.94
CA GLU A 236 7.02 -4.53 -14.06
C GLU A 236 5.91 -3.90 -14.90
N ALA A 237 4.87 -3.35 -14.26
CA ALA A 237 3.77 -2.70 -14.95
C ALA A 237 4.24 -1.46 -15.73
N MET A 238 5.08 -0.61 -15.12
CA MET A 238 5.63 0.57 -15.80
C MET A 238 6.54 0.18 -16.98
N ALA A 239 7.41 -0.84 -16.80
CA ALA A 239 8.26 -1.37 -17.85
C ALA A 239 7.45 -1.94 -19.03
N ALA A 240 6.36 -2.67 -18.75
CA ALA A 240 5.55 -3.32 -19.77
C ALA A 240 4.61 -2.35 -20.50
N ARG A 241 3.99 -1.40 -19.79
CA ARG A 241 2.98 -0.50 -20.36
C ARG A 241 3.57 0.64 -21.19
N THR A 242 4.81 1.02 -20.91
CA THR A 242 5.43 2.18 -21.54
C THR A 242 6.82 1.85 -22.04
N VAL A 243 6.88 1.14 -23.18
CA VAL A 243 8.13 0.82 -23.88
C VAL A 243 8.98 2.09 -24.00
N GLY A 244 10.14 2.11 -23.34
CA GLY A 244 11.11 3.20 -23.37
C GLY A 244 10.91 4.36 -22.38
N ARG A 245 9.87 4.38 -21.54
CA ARG A 245 9.67 5.46 -20.53
C ARG A 245 10.06 5.10 -19.10
N TYR A 246 10.07 3.81 -18.77
CA TYR A 246 10.65 3.33 -17.52
C TYR A 246 11.99 2.69 -17.83
N THR A 247 13.06 3.27 -17.28
CA THR A 247 14.45 2.83 -17.46
C THR A 247 15.08 2.34 -16.16
N GLY A 248 14.30 2.33 -15.08
CA GLY A 248 14.75 1.84 -13.78
C GLY A 248 14.78 0.31 -13.70
N PRO A 249 15.44 -0.23 -12.67
CA PRO A 249 15.51 -1.67 -12.45
C PRO A 249 14.19 -2.24 -11.89
N VAL A 250 13.96 -3.53 -12.13
CA VAL A 250 12.79 -4.27 -11.66
C VAL A 250 13.22 -5.24 -10.56
N ASP A 251 13.39 -4.72 -9.33
CA ASP A 251 13.99 -5.43 -8.20
C ASP A 251 13.22 -5.32 -6.87
N GLY A 252 12.11 -4.59 -6.85
CA GLY A 252 11.30 -4.37 -5.65
C GLY A 252 11.89 -3.38 -4.64
N LEU A 253 12.98 -2.70 -4.98
CA LEU A 253 13.56 -1.63 -4.17
C LEU A 253 13.03 -0.26 -4.62
N VAL A 254 13.14 0.74 -3.74
CA VAL A 254 12.78 2.11 -4.08
C VAL A 254 13.93 2.78 -4.82
N HIS A 255 13.73 3.06 -6.12
CA HIS A 255 14.69 3.80 -6.95
C HIS A 255 14.18 5.20 -7.34
N PRO A 256 15.06 6.19 -7.52
CA PRO A 256 14.69 7.50 -8.06
C PRO A 256 13.91 7.42 -9.39
N GLU A 257 14.28 6.51 -10.28
CA GLU A 257 13.61 6.26 -11.56
C GLU A 257 12.19 5.73 -11.37
N THR A 258 11.98 4.92 -10.33
CA THR A 258 10.66 4.39 -9.94
C THR A 258 9.77 5.52 -9.44
N ILE A 259 10.28 6.35 -8.53
CA ILE A 259 9.53 7.52 -8.03
C ILE A 259 9.21 8.48 -9.19
N ALA A 260 10.20 8.82 -10.01
CA ALA A 260 10.02 9.73 -11.14
C ALA A 260 9.01 9.19 -12.17
N ALA A 261 8.97 7.88 -12.39
CA ALA A 261 7.96 7.26 -13.25
C ALA A 261 6.56 7.35 -12.64
N LEU A 262 6.40 7.07 -11.35
CA LEU A 262 5.11 7.18 -10.66
C LEU A 262 4.63 8.64 -10.57
N GLU A 263 5.53 9.61 -10.40
CA GLU A 263 5.22 11.05 -10.49
C GLU A 263 4.66 11.42 -11.87
N ARG A 264 5.28 10.91 -12.95
CA ARG A 264 4.78 11.12 -14.31
C ARG A 264 3.40 10.51 -14.52
N GLU A 265 3.17 9.30 -14.02
CA GLU A 265 1.86 8.64 -14.10
C GLU A 265 0.78 9.41 -13.32
N ALA A 266 1.16 10.02 -12.19
CA ALA A 266 0.30 10.92 -11.41
C ALA A 266 0.15 12.33 -12.02
N GLY A 267 0.89 12.66 -13.08
CA GLY A 267 0.92 14.00 -13.68
C GLY A 267 1.54 15.07 -12.77
N LEU A 268 2.43 14.69 -11.86
CA LEU A 268 3.14 15.57 -10.96
C LEU A 268 4.41 16.14 -11.63
N ARG A 269 4.81 17.35 -11.22
CA ARG A 269 6.17 17.82 -11.48
C ARG A 269 7.12 17.07 -10.53
N PRO A 270 8.38 16.77 -10.95
CA PRO A 270 9.32 16.03 -10.12
C PRO A 270 9.45 16.63 -8.72
N PHE A 271 9.26 15.81 -7.67
CA PHE A 271 9.42 16.24 -6.29
C PHE A 271 10.91 16.35 -5.97
N LEU A 272 11.44 17.57 -6.09
CA LEU A 272 12.62 17.96 -5.34
C LEU A 272 12.17 18.10 -3.88
N PRO A 273 12.74 17.35 -2.93
CA PRO A 273 12.41 17.56 -1.54
C PRO A 273 13.08 18.87 -1.15
N GLU A 274 12.34 19.98 -1.25
CA GLU A 274 12.76 21.16 -0.51
C GLU A 274 12.68 20.80 0.98
N PRO A 275 13.76 21.00 1.75
CA PRO A 275 13.71 20.79 3.18
C PRO A 275 12.66 21.75 3.73
N ALA A 276 11.54 21.20 4.20
CA ALA A 276 10.52 21.99 4.89
C ALA A 276 11.23 22.78 6.00
N PRO A 277 10.99 24.10 6.13
CA PRO A 277 11.59 24.88 7.20
C PRO A 277 11.21 24.24 8.54
N GLU A 278 12.22 23.84 9.30
CA GLU A 278 12.01 23.09 10.53
C GLU A 278 11.17 23.92 11.50
N ARG A 279 9.99 23.38 11.84
CA ARG A 279 9.26 23.84 13.02
C ARG A 279 10.15 23.60 14.23
N ARG A 280 10.13 24.55 15.18
CA ARG A 280 10.88 24.48 16.44
C ARG A 280 10.76 23.06 17.03
N ALA A 281 11.88 22.36 17.16
CA ALA A 281 11.91 20.96 17.57
C ALA A 281 11.21 20.78 18.93
N GLU A 282 10.16 19.94 18.97
CA GLU A 282 9.63 19.45 20.23
C GLU A 282 10.62 18.44 20.83
N THR A 283 11.10 18.73 22.04
CA THR A 283 12.12 17.93 22.73
C THR A 283 11.59 16.63 23.32
N GLY A 284 10.25 16.44 23.36
CA GLY A 284 9.61 15.25 23.90
C GLY A 284 8.81 14.48 22.85
N THR A 285 8.88 13.15 22.87
CA THR A 285 8.02 12.28 22.05
C THR A 285 6.57 12.25 22.54
N GLY A 286 6.33 12.70 23.77
CA GLY A 286 5.09 12.47 24.53
C GLY A 286 5.01 11.07 25.15
N LEU A 287 6.10 10.30 25.07
CA LEU A 287 6.25 8.94 25.60
C LEU A 287 7.51 8.87 26.48
N THR A 288 7.54 7.94 27.42
CA THR A 288 8.78 7.55 28.10
C THR A 288 9.78 6.93 27.11
N ALA A 289 11.06 6.88 27.49
CA ALA A 289 12.09 6.27 26.65
C ALA A 289 11.84 4.78 26.38
N GLU A 290 11.23 4.07 27.32
CA GLU A 290 10.88 2.65 27.18
C GLU A 290 9.70 2.44 26.24
N GLU A 291 8.62 3.22 26.41
CA GLU A 291 7.47 3.18 25.52
C GLU A 291 7.87 3.51 24.07
N PHE A 292 8.72 4.52 23.89
CA PHE A 292 9.20 4.87 22.56
C PHE A 292 10.08 3.76 21.96
N ARG A 293 10.94 3.12 22.76
CA ARG A 293 11.75 1.98 22.31
C ARG A 293 10.89 0.80 21.89
N SER A 294 9.85 0.49 22.65
CA SER A 294 8.86 -0.54 22.31
C SER A 294 8.13 -0.21 21.01
N LEU A 295 7.71 1.05 20.84
CA LEU A 295 7.08 1.53 19.61
C LEU A 295 8.03 1.42 18.40
N ALA A 296 9.29 1.82 18.55
CA ALA A 296 10.31 1.73 17.50
C ALA A 296 10.58 0.27 17.10
N GLN A 297 10.66 -0.63 18.08
CA GLN A 297 10.81 -2.07 17.82
C GLN A 297 9.58 -2.63 17.09
N ALA A 298 8.38 -2.26 17.50
CA ALA A 298 7.15 -2.66 16.81
C ALA A 298 7.12 -2.15 15.36
N ALA A 299 7.59 -0.92 15.12
CA ALA A 299 7.63 -0.28 13.80
C ALA A 299 8.52 -1.00 12.77
N THR A 300 9.39 -1.92 13.20
CA THR A 300 10.15 -2.79 12.28
C THR A 300 9.27 -3.78 11.51
N ARG A 301 8.08 -4.08 12.05
CA ARG A 301 7.19 -5.12 11.52
C ARG A 301 5.70 -4.73 11.48
N ASP A 302 5.38 -3.52 11.91
CA ASP A 302 4.00 -3.02 12.01
C ASP A 302 3.90 -1.61 11.43
N LEU A 303 3.12 -1.47 10.36
CA LEU A 303 2.88 -0.20 9.68
C LEU A 303 2.12 0.81 10.54
N ALA A 304 1.26 0.36 11.47
CA ALA A 304 0.57 1.26 12.38
C ALA A 304 1.55 1.83 13.43
N ALA A 305 2.47 1.01 13.93
CA ALA A 305 3.55 1.48 14.78
C ALA A 305 4.48 2.44 14.03
N LEU A 306 4.83 2.15 12.78
CA LEU A 306 5.61 3.05 11.92
C LEU A 306 4.90 4.40 11.70
N ALA A 307 3.59 4.39 11.45
CA ALA A 307 2.80 5.61 11.31
C ALA A 307 2.79 6.46 12.60
N ARG A 308 2.77 5.83 13.77
CA ARG A 308 2.91 6.54 15.06
C ARG A 308 4.30 7.15 15.23
N VAL A 309 5.37 6.45 14.84
CA VAL A 309 6.73 7.02 14.81
C VAL A 309 6.79 8.21 13.84
N GLN A 310 6.18 8.10 12.67
CA GLN A 310 6.08 9.19 11.68
C GLN A 310 5.39 10.42 12.26
N ALA A 311 4.27 10.26 12.95
CA ALA A 311 3.55 11.38 13.57
C ALA A 311 4.38 12.10 14.66
N ILE A 312 5.28 11.38 15.35
CA ILE A 312 6.22 12.00 16.29
C ILE A 312 7.34 12.73 15.53
N ALA A 313 7.85 12.15 14.45
CA ALA A 313 8.88 12.75 13.59
C ALA A 313 8.40 14.02 12.86
N ASP A 314 7.13 14.07 12.45
CA ASP A 314 6.52 15.22 11.78
C ASP A 314 6.40 16.47 12.68
N ARG A 315 6.52 16.26 14.00
CA ARG A 315 6.65 17.32 15.02
C ARG A 315 8.11 17.78 15.23
N GLY A 316 9.05 17.27 14.42
CA GLY A 316 10.46 17.64 14.46
C GLY A 316 11.25 16.93 15.57
N ASN A 317 10.73 15.85 16.15
CA ASN A 317 11.44 15.12 17.20
C ASN A 317 12.66 14.38 16.64
N ALA A 318 13.85 14.75 17.12
CA ALA A 318 15.12 14.24 16.62
C ALA A 318 15.26 12.71 16.76
N THR A 319 14.81 12.14 17.88
CA THR A 319 14.84 10.68 18.13
C THR A 319 13.94 9.93 17.16
N ALA A 320 12.72 10.42 16.93
CA ALA A 320 11.80 9.82 15.98
C ALA A 320 12.29 9.93 14.53
N LEU A 321 12.86 11.06 14.14
CA LEU A 321 13.50 11.24 12.83
C LEU A 321 14.65 10.25 12.64
N ALA A 322 15.56 10.11 13.62
CA ALA A 322 16.65 9.14 13.55
C ALA A 322 16.12 7.70 13.47
N THR A 323 15.05 7.39 14.22
CA THR A 323 14.38 6.08 14.18
C THR A 323 13.82 5.77 12.80
N LEU A 324 13.13 6.72 12.15
CA LEU A 324 12.69 6.54 10.76
C LEU A 324 13.87 6.35 9.80
N GLY A 325 14.96 7.10 10.01
CA GLY A 325 16.21 6.91 9.27
C GLY A 325 16.67 5.45 9.31
N TYR A 326 16.71 4.85 10.49
CA TYR A 326 17.06 3.44 10.68
C TYR A 326 16.04 2.48 10.07
N LEU A 327 14.74 2.73 10.26
CA LEU A 327 13.66 1.87 9.75
C LEU A 327 13.62 1.80 8.22
N TYR A 328 13.93 2.90 7.52
CA TYR A 328 14.02 2.90 6.05
C TYR A 328 15.42 2.54 5.52
N SER A 329 16.42 2.40 6.39
CA SER A 329 17.80 2.19 5.96
C SER A 329 17.97 0.87 5.22
N PRO A 330 18.57 0.86 4.01
CA PRO A 330 18.89 -0.39 3.30
C PRO A 330 19.91 -1.27 4.04
N PHE A 331 20.62 -0.75 5.04
CA PHE A 331 21.55 -1.54 5.84
C PHE A 331 20.87 -2.36 6.94
N LEU A 332 19.70 -1.94 7.39
CA LEU A 332 19.01 -2.52 8.56
C LEU A 332 17.67 -3.13 8.20
N ASN A 333 16.96 -2.54 7.24
CA ASN A 333 15.69 -3.03 6.78
C ASN A 333 15.90 -4.13 5.73
N LYS A 334 15.46 -5.35 6.07
CA LYS A 334 15.53 -6.54 5.21
C LYS A 334 14.39 -6.65 4.18
N GLY A 335 13.44 -5.71 4.19
CA GLY A 335 12.32 -5.68 3.26
C GLY A 335 11.15 -6.60 3.63
N GLU A 336 11.09 -7.11 4.87
CA GLU A 336 10.08 -8.10 5.28
C GLU A 336 8.65 -7.53 5.27
N VAL A 337 8.48 -6.32 5.80
CA VAL A 337 7.14 -5.68 5.93
C VAL A 337 6.98 -4.51 4.96
N PHE A 338 8.05 -3.75 4.74
CA PHE A 338 8.07 -2.63 3.80
C PHE A 338 9.48 -2.49 3.22
N ALA A 339 9.60 -1.98 2.00
CA ALA A 339 10.88 -1.92 1.32
C ALA A 339 11.83 -0.89 1.93
N PRO A 340 13.15 -1.14 1.90
CA PRO A 340 14.11 -0.11 2.23
C PRO A 340 13.99 1.06 1.24
N ASP A 341 14.18 2.27 1.76
CA ASP A 341 14.11 3.52 1.02
C ASP A 341 15.25 4.42 1.47
N ALA A 342 16.38 4.33 0.76
CA ALA A 342 17.60 5.02 1.13
C ALA A 342 17.45 6.55 1.05
N ARG A 343 16.61 7.06 0.14
CA ARG A 343 16.33 8.50 0.01
C ARG A 343 15.56 9.00 1.22
N ARG A 344 14.50 8.30 1.65
CA ARG A 344 13.78 8.61 2.90
C ARG A 344 14.68 8.45 4.11
N SER A 345 15.52 7.42 4.14
CA SER A 345 16.46 7.18 5.23
C SER A 345 17.42 8.37 5.38
N ALA A 346 18.10 8.77 4.30
CA ALA A 346 19.02 9.90 4.28
C ALA A 346 18.31 11.21 4.68
N ALA A 347 17.14 11.51 4.10
CA ALA A 347 16.38 12.71 4.42
C ALA A 347 15.98 12.77 5.91
N ASN A 348 15.56 11.64 6.50
CA ASN A 348 15.22 11.59 7.92
C ASN A 348 16.44 11.76 8.82
N PHE A 349 17.58 11.17 8.46
CA PHE A 349 18.83 11.35 9.19
C PHE A 349 19.36 12.79 9.11
N GLU A 350 19.28 13.43 7.94
CA GLU A 350 19.68 14.84 7.78
C GLU A 350 18.81 15.77 8.63
N ARG A 351 17.49 15.56 8.63
CA ARG A 351 16.55 16.28 9.52
C ARG A 351 16.81 15.98 10.99
N ALA A 352 17.10 14.73 11.34
CA ALA A 352 17.45 14.36 12.71
C ALA A 352 18.73 15.09 13.16
N ALA A 353 19.75 15.19 12.29
CA ALA A 353 20.99 15.90 12.58
C ALA A 353 20.77 17.41 12.75
N ALA A 354 19.93 18.02 11.91
CA ALA A 354 19.52 19.42 12.05
C ALA A 354 18.76 19.67 13.36
N ALA A 355 17.92 18.71 13.78
CA ALA A 355 17.27 18.69 15.09
C ALA A 355 18.18 18.25 16.26
N GLY A 356 19.47 17.99 16.02
CA GLY A 356 20.46 17.71 17.07
C GLY A 356 20.59 16.25 17.51
N ALA A 357 20.02 15.29 16.78
CA ALA A 357 20.27 13.87 17.03
C ALA A 357 21.75 13.55 16.80
N ARG A 358 22.38 12.94 17.82
CA ARG A 358 23.75 12.46 17.72
C ARG A 358 23.84 11.36 16.66
N ASP A 359 24.94 11.36 15.92
CA ASP A 359 25.30 10.37 14.88
C ASP A 359 24.44 10.36 13.62
N ALA A 360 23.31 11.08 13.59
CA ALA A 360 22.42 11.07 12.44
C ALA A 360 23.11 11.59 11.16
N ALA A 361 23.95 12.63 11.26
CA ALA A 361 24.69 13.13 10.09
C ALA A 361 25.68 12.09 9.55
N ALA A 362 26.33 11.33 10.44
CA ALA A 362 27.20 10.23 10.03
C ALA A 362 26.45 9.09 9.32
N GLN A 363 25.23 8.77 9.79
CA GLN A 363 24.41 7.75 9.13
C GLN A 363 23.96 8.19 7.74
N ALA A 364 23.54 9.44 7.58
CA ALA A 364 23.24 10.00 6.25
C ALA A 364 24.47 9.98 5.34
N ALA A 365 25.64 10.37 5.86
CA ALA A 365 26.89 10.36 5.11
C ALA A 365 27.27 8.95 4.62
N GLY A 366 27.07 7.92 5.45
CA GLY A 366 27.33 6.54 5.07
C GLY A 366 26.44 6.03 3.94
N LEU A 367 25.19 6.54 3.83
CA LEU A 367 24.30 6.22 2.71
C LEU A 367 24.82 6.83 1.40
N TYR A 368 25.21 8.11 1.41
CA TYR A 368 25.74 8.79 0.22
C TYR A 368 27.13 8.28 -0.19
N ASP A 369 28.01 7.91 0.74
CA ASP A 369 29.33 7.37 0.37
C ASP A 369 29.21 6.02 -0.34
N LYS A 370 28.36 5.14 0.21
CA LYS A 370 28.19 3.78 -0.31
C LYS A 370 27.25 3.71 -1.51
N GLY A 371 26.38 4.71 -1.70
CA GLY A 371 25.32 4.67 -2.70
C GLY A 371 24.33 3.55 -2.40
N ALA A 372 23.94 3.42 -1.13
CA ALA A 372 23.18 2.28 -0.65
C ALA A 372 21.71 2.35 -1.10
N GLY A 373 21.10 1.20 -1.39
CA GLY A 373 19.66 1.09 -1.67
C GLY A 373 19.16 2.07 -2.74
N ALA A 374 19.86 2.12 -3.89
CA ALA A 374 19.56 3.01 -5.03
C ALA A 374 19.77 4.51 -4.82
N LEU A 375 20.37 4.92 -3.69
CA LEU A 375 20.82 6.30 -3.53
C LEU A 375 22.08 6.51 -4.39
N GLU A 376 22.13 7.59 -5.15
CA GLU A 376 23.33 7.97 -5.90
C GLU A 376 24.49 8.26 -4.93
N LYS A 377 25.71 7.88 -5.34
CA LYS A 377 26.89 8.21 -4.56
C LYS A 377 27.15 9.71 -4.61
N ASP A 378 27.27 10.32 -3.44
CA ASP A 378 27.62 11.74 -3.31
C ASP A 378 28.70 11.91 -2.23
N PRO A 379 29.99 11.71 -2.58
CA PRO A 379 31.08 11.80 -1.62
C PRO A 379 31.26 13.22 -1.07
N ASP A 380 30.89 14.26 -1.83
CA ASP A 380 30.99 15.64 -1.37
C ASP A 380 29.90 15.96 -0.34
N ARG A 381 28.66 15.49 -0.55
CA ARG A 381 27.59 15.55 0.46
C ARG A 381 27.94 14.73 1.70
N ALA A 382 28.49 13.51 1.53
CA ALA A 382 28.94 12.68 2.63
C ALA A 382 30.02 13.39 3.48
N ALA A 383 31.03 13.98 2.84
CA ALA A 383 32.06 14.76 3.51
C ALA A 383 31.49 15.97 4.26
N SER A 384 30.56 16.72 3.65
CA SER A 384 29.89 17.84 4.31
C SER A 384 29.10 17.40 5.55
N LEU A 385 28.40 16.27 5.47
CA LEU A 385 27.64 15.72 6.59
C LEU A 385 28.57 15.23 7.71
N ILE A 386 29.74 14.67 7.38
CA ILE A 386 30.74 14.31 8.39
C ILE A 386 31.36 15.54 9.07
N LEU A 387 31.63 16.62 8.33
CA LEU A 387 32.05 17.87 8.96
C LEU A 387 30.97 18.40 9.90
N ARG A 388 29.70 18.33 9.49
CA ARG A 388 28.57 18.68 10.36
C ARG A 388 28.49 17.77 11.60
N GLN A 389 28.72 16.47 11.45
CA GLN A 389 28.79 15.54 12.58
C GLN A 389 29.89 15.96 13.56
N LEU A 390 31.07 16.33 13.08
CA LEU A 390 32.20 16.76 13.92
C LEU A 390 31.94 18.11 14.62
N GLU A 391 31.14 19.00 14.03
CA GLU A 391 30.65 20.21 14.69
C GLU A 391 29.64 19.88 15.81
N LEU A 392 28.75 18.91 15.57
CA LEU A 392 27.72 18.47 16.50
C LEU A 392 28.24 17.57 17.62
N ASP A 393 29.27 16.78 17.33
CA ASP A 393 29.93 15.85 18.23
C ASP A 393 31.42 15.71 17.85
N PRO A 394 32.28 16.59 18.39
CA PRO A 394 33.72 16.50 18.18
C PRO A 394 34.32 15.14 18.56
N GLY A 395 33.68 14.38 19.46
CA GLY A 395 34.10 13.03 19.84
C GLY A 395 34.03 12.02 18.69
N TYR A 396 33.18 12.27 17.69
CA TYR A 396 33.06 11.42 16.51
C TYR A 396 34.38 11.25 15.74
N GLN A 397 35.32 12.20 15.90
CA GLN A 397 36.67 12.10 15.31
C GLN A 397 37.40 10.80 15.70
N VAL A 398 37.11 10.23 16.89
CA VAL A 398 37.71 8.97 17.33
C VAL A 398 37.32 7.83 16.39
N PHE A 399 36.04 7.72 16.03
CA PHE A 399 35.54 6.71 15.09
C PHE A 399 36.03 6.96 13.67
N LEU A 400 35.99 8.21 13.21
CA LEU A 400 36.41 8.55 11.85
C LEU A 400 37.92 8.31 11.63
N THR A 401 38.74 8.56 12.65
CA THR A 401 40.19 8.39 12.57
C THR A 401 40.67 7.01 12.99
N ASP A 402 39.80 6.16 13.53
CA ASP A 402 40.12 4.77 13.81
C ASP A 402 40.53 4.02 12.53
N PRO A 403 41.58 3.18 12.55
CA PRO A 403 42.02 2.46 11.35
C PRO A 403 40.98 1.49 10.78
N VAL A 404 40.17 0.86 11.63
CA VAL A 404 39.17 -0.15 11.22
C VAL A 404 37.90 0.54 10.75
N PHE A 405 37.33 1.43 11.56
CA PHE A 405 36.11 2.15 11.19
C PHE A 405 36.36 3.14 10.05
N GLY A 406 37.49 3.86 10.06
CA GLY A 406 37.88 4.76 8.99
C GLY A 406 38.09 4.06 7.65
N ALA A 407 38.55 2.81 7.65
CA ALA A 407 38.72 2.03 6.42
C ALA A 407 37.38 1.66 5.74
N THR A 408 36.24 1.81 6.43
CA THR A 408 34.92 1.52 5.83
C THR A 408 34.43 2.59 4.87
N TRP A 409 35.06 3.77 4.87
CA TRP A 409 34.73 4.87 3.96
C TRP A 409 35.46 4.75 2.63
N SER A 410 34.80 5.14 1.54
CA SER A 410 35.38 5.02 0.21
C SER A 410 36.57 5.98 -0.02
N PRO A 411 37.46 5.65 -0.97
CA PRO A 411 38.48 6.58 -1.46
C PRO A 411 37.90 7.93 -1.90
N ALA A 412 36.74 7.91 -2.56
CA ALA A 412 36.09 9.12 -3.06
C ALA A 412 35.65 10.05 -1.91
N PHE A 413 35.11 9.48 -0.83
CA PHE A 413 34.81 10.22 0.39
C PHE A 413 36.06 10.85 0.99
N TRP A 414 37.16 10.10 1.13
CA TRP A 414 38.39 10.64 1.70
C TRP A 414 38.93 11.82 0.88
N GLY A 415 38.84 11.74 -0.44
CA GLY A 415 39.23 12.84 -1.33
C GLY A 415 38.32 14.06 -1.17
N ALA A 416 37.01 13.84 -1.06
CA ALA A 416 36.03 14.90 -0.81
C ALA A 416 36.25 15.58 0.55
N LEU A 417 36.52 14.81 1.61
CA LEU A 417 36.81 15.34 2.94
C LEU A 417 38.12 16.16 2.95
N GLN A 418 39.16 15.69 2.26
CA GLN A 418 40.40 16.45 2.09
C GLN A 418 40.14 17.78 1.38
N ARG A 419 39.38 17.80 0.28
CA ARG A 419 38.98 19.03 -0.42
C ARG A 419 38.18 19.96 0.50
N ALA A 420 37.21 19.42 1.23
CA ALA A 420 36.35 20.20 2.12
C ALA A 420 37.12 20.82 3.30
N LEU A 421 38.11 20.12 3.85
CA LEU A 421 39.02 20.64 4.87
C LEU A 421 40.03 21.65 4.29
N ALA A 422 40.49 21.43 3.06
CA ALA A 422 41.40 22.35 2.37
C ALA A 422 40.71 23.69 2.06
N ALA A 423 39.46 23.65 1.61
CA ALA A 423 38.63 24.85 1.40
C ALA A 423 38.42 25.67 2.68
N ARG A 424 38.58 25.05 3.85
CA ARG A 424 38.54 25.70 5.17
C ARG A 424 39.92 26.11 5.70
N GLY A 425 40.99 25.89 4.93
CA GLY A 425 42.37 26.18 5.33
C GLY A 425 42.97 25.21 6.36
N ILE A 426 42.33 24.06 6.62
CA ILE A 426 42.70 23.13 7.69
C ILE A 426 43.58 21.99 7.16
N TYR A 427 43.53 21.73 5.85
CA TYR A 427 44.33 20.73 5.15
C TYR A 427 45.11 21.40 4.02
N THR A 428 46.43 21.28 4.04
CA THR A 428 47.34 21.96 3.08
C THR A 428 48.07 21.00 2.15
N ASN A 429 47.90 19.70 2.35
CA ASN A 429 48.56 18.69 1.54
C ASN A 429 47.76 18.42 0.26
N PRO A 430 48.37 17.76 -0.75
CA PRO A 430 47.65 17.31 -1.94
C PRO A 430 46.48 16.38 -1.59
N VAL A 431 45.41 16.44 -2.38
CA VAL A 431 44.29 15.50 -2.26
C VAL A 431 44.71 14.16 -2.83
N GLU A 432 44.65 13.11 -2.01
CA GLU A 432 45.12 11.76 -2.35
C GLU A 432 44.00 10.72 -2.38
N SER A 433 42.75 11.11 -2.09
CA SER A 433 41.58 10.22 -2.09
C SER A 433 41.77 8.96 -1.24
N ARG A 434 42.50 9.10 -0.13
CA ARG A 434 42.75 8.01 0.82
C ARG A 434 42.94 8.56 2.22
N ARG A 435 42.65 7.72 3.21
CA ARG A 435 43.04 7.98 4.61
C ARG A 435 44.56 8.01 4.71
N ASN A 436 45.09 9.07 5.31
CA ASN A 436 46.52 9.26 5.60
C ASN A 436 46.69 10.09 6.89
N ASP A 437 47.90 10.12 7.43
CA ASP A 437 48.18 10.80 8.70
C ASP A 437 47.88 12.30 8.65
N ALA A 438 48.06 12.92 7.48
CA ALA A 438 47.78 14.33 7.29
C ALA A 438 46.28 14.67 7.43
N VAL A 439 45.39 13.89 6.80
CA VAL A 439 43.94 14.14 6.92
C VAL A 439 43.45 13.79 8.33
N ILE A 440 44.01 12.76 8.97
CA ILE A 440 43.72 12.42 10.37
C ILE A 440 44.09 13.58 11.30
N ALA A 441 45.28 14.16 11.13
CA ALA A 441 45.70 15.33 11.90
C ALA A 441 44.77 16.53 11.65
N ALA A 442 44.36 16.77 10.39
CA ALA A 442 43.41 17.84 10.06
C ALA A 442 42.03 17.63 10.71
N ILE A 443 41.50 16.41 10.71
CA ILE A 443 40.24 16.05 11.37
C ILE A 443 40.32 16.32 12.88
N ARG A 444 41.41 15.89 13.53
CA ARG A 444 41.63 16.13 14.97
C ARG A 444 41.67 17.61 15.30
N ARG A 445 42.37 18.42 14.49
CA ARG A 445 42.40 19.88 14.63
C ARG A 445 41.01 20.50 14.46
N PHE A 446 40.26 20.08 13.44
CA PHE A 446 38.90 20.55 13.20
C PHE A 446 37.97 20.24 14.39
N ALA A 447 38.01 19.00 14.89
CA ALA A 447 37.21 18.60 16.05
C ALA A 447 37.62 19.37 17.31
N GLN A 448 38.92 19.55 17.54
CA GLN A 448 39.42 20.27 18.72
C GLN A 448 38.99 21.74 18.71
N ALA A 449 39.06 22.43 17.56
CA ALA A 449 38.60 23.81 17.42
C ALA A 449 37.09 23.97 17.69
N ASN A 450 36.28 22.98 17.30
CA ASN A 450 34.84 22.98 17.58
C ASN A 450 34.50 22.57 19.03
N GLY A 451 35.34 21.73 19.66
CA GLY A 451 35.23 21.37 21.06
C GLY A 451 35.53 22.55 22.00
N THR A 452 36.58 23.32 21.71
CA THR A 452 36.94 24.51 22.51
C THR A 452 35.91 25.63 22.37
N ALA A 453 35.33 25.81 21.18
CA ALA A 453 34.26 26.80 20.96
C ALA A 453 32.97 26.52 21.77
N ARG A 454 32.71 25.24 22.13
CA ARG A 454 31.54 24.84 22.93
C ARG A 454 31.76 24.88 24.44
N SER A 455 33.00 24.96 24.89
CA SER A 455 33.36 25.20 26.28
C SER A 455 34.11 26.54 26.37
N PRO A 456 33.41 27.68 26.33
CA PRO A 456 34.06 28.93 26.68
C PRO A 456 34.57 28.77 28.11
N SER A 457 35.87 28.91 28.27
CA SER A 457 36.59 28.91 29.54
C SER A 457 35.77 29.67 30.58
N ARG A 458 35.24 28.94 31.57
CA ARG A 458 34.76 29.56 32.81
C ARG A 458 35.96 30.24 33.46
N PRO A 459 35.91 31.54 33.77
CA PRO A 459 36.90 32.16 34.64
C PRO A 459 36.90 31.49 36.03
#